data_AF-A0A845UE16-F1
#
_entry.id   AF-A0A845UE16-F1
#
_cell.length_a   1.000
_cell.length_b   1.000
_cell.length_c   1.000
_cell.angle_alpha   90.00
_cell.angle_beta   90.00
_cell.angle_gamma   90.00
#
_symmetry.space_group_name_H-M   'P 1'
#
loop_
_entity.id
_entity.type
_entity.pdbx_description
1 polymer ?
#
loop_
_entity_poly.entity_id
_entity_poly.type
_entity_poly.pdbx_seq_one_letter_code
_entity_poly.pdbx_strand_id
1 'polypeptide(L)'
;MGRGRRAGTACARPGRRKGTARCRLSRSGGTHATFSEGVLRPRESNRQGRHLASFALLLCAEEPTHGLALHRSINKLLPEGLKVDVGNLYRLLREMEARGTLRSEWSTVGSGAARRVYQITPVGLDELADWREDIARRRQAFDLFIQRYDALPARNARALKESAK
;
A
#
# COMPACT_ATOMS: atom_id res chain seq x y z
N MET A 1 48.29 -6.69 -53.41
CA MET A 1 48.40 -6.44 -51.94
C MET A 1 47.04 -6.76 -51.33
N GLY A 2 46.81 -7.31 -50.14
CA GLY A 2 47.67 -7.63 -49.00
C GLY A 2 46.75 -7.78 -47.76
N ARG A 3 46.53 -9.03 -47.32
CA ARG A 3 46.30 -9.61 -45.97
C ARG A 3 45.85 -8.65 -44.81
N GLY A 4 45.01 -9.05 -43.84
CA GLY A 4 44.49 -10.38 -43.47
C GLY A 4 43.34 -10.33 -42.43
N ARG A 5 42.56 -11.42 -42.26
CA ARG A 5 42.66 -12.41 -41.15
C ARG A 5 42.30 -11.80 -39.77
N ARG A 6 41.08 -12.05 -39.28
CA ARG A 6 40.73 -13.16 -38.36
C ARG A 6 41.71 -13.33 -37.19
N ALA A 7 41.31 -12.83 -36.01
CA ALA A 7 41.76 -13.36 -34.73
C ALA A 7 40.69 -14.31 -34.19
N GLY A 8 41.08 -15.54 -33.88
CA GLY A 8 40.24 -16.51 -33.18
C GLY A 8 41.10 -17.30 -32.21
N THR A 9 40.77 -17.20 -30.92
CA THR A 9 41.33 -17.94 -29.78
C THR A 9 40.36 -17.74 -28.60
N ALA A 10 40.21 -18.63 -27.63
CA ALA A 10 40.40 -20.09 -27.60
C ALA A 10 39.62 -20.64 -26.39
N CYS A 11 39.41 -21.95 -26.33
CA CYS A 11 38.69 -22.69 -25.28
C CYS A 11 38.95 -22.30 -23.81
N ALA A 12 37.90 -22.37 -22.98
CA ALA A 12 38.00 -22.84 -21.59
C ALA A 12 36.67 -23.43 -21.04
N ARG A 13 36.53 -24.76 -21.15
CA ARG A 13 35.68 -25.64 -20.34
C ARG A 13 36.54 -26.90 -20.02
N PRO A 14 36.26 -27.70 -18.99
CA PRO A 14 35.78 -27.35 -17.64
C PRO A 14 36.53 -28.12 -16.50
N GLY A 15 36.31 -27.73 -15.24
CA GLY A 15 36.13 -28.72 -14.15
C GLY A 15 37.18 -28.87 -13.02
N ARG A 16 36.67 -28.92 -11.77
CA ARG A 16 36.99 -29.86 -10.67
C ARG A 16 36.03 -29.53 -9.50
N ARG A 17 35.08 -30.41 -9.15
CA ARG A 17 35.16 -31.60 -8.28
C ARG A 17 35.17 -31.31 -6.76
N LYS A 18 34.02 -31.64 -6.14
CA LYS A 18 33.81 -32.33 -4.86
C LYS A 18 34.54 -31.81 -3.61
N GLY A 19 33.76 -31.18 -2.72
CA GLY A 19 34.02 -31.14 -1.28
C GLY A 19 32.84 -31.77 -0.52
N THR A 20 33.04 -32.94 0.09
CA THR A 20 32.05 -33.60 0.96
C THR A 20 32.32 -33.26 2.43
N ALA A 21 31.40 -32.54 3.07
CA ALA A 21 31.32 -32.42 4.53
C ALA A 21 29.83 -32.51 4.91
N ARG A 22 29.35 -33.74 5.13
CA ARG A 22 29.19 -34.35 6.46
C ARG A 22 28.06 -33.69 7.25
N CYS A 23 26.89 -34.33 7.22
CA CYS A 23 25.78 -34.01 8.11
C CYS A 23 26.25 -33.95 9.57
N ARG A 24 25.80 -32.93 10.30
CA ARG A 24 25.71 -32.98 11.76
C ARG A 24 24.29 -32.59 12.13
N LEU A 25 23.47 -33.63 12.34
CA LEU A 25 22.15 -33.49 12.93
C LEU A 25 22.33 -33.05 14.39
N SER A 26 21.78 -31.91 14.78
CA SER A 26 21.67 -31.49 16.18
C SER A 26 20.21 -31.27 16.54
N ARG A 27 19.63 -32.23 17.26
CA ARG A 27 18.36 -32.03 17.97
C ARG A 27 18.61 -31.25 19.25
N SER A 28 18.00 -30.08 19.33
CA SER A 28 17.50 -29.40 20.54
C SER A 28 16.59 -28.30 19.99
N GLY A 29 15.38 -28.09 20.49
CA GLY A 29 15.00 -28.00 21.88
C GLY A 29 14.33 -26.63 21.95
N GLY A 30 13.00 -26.61 21.97
CA GLY A 30 12.26 -25.44 21.49
C GLY A 30 12.29 -24.24 22.43
N THR A 31 12.08 -23.07 21.83
CA THR A 31 11.25 -22.02 22.41
C THR A 31 10.28 -21.57 21.32
N HIS A 32 9.03 -21.31 21.70
CA HIS A 32 8.12 -20.63 20.81
C HIS A 32 8.72 -19.25 20.52
N ALA A 33 9.00 -18.96 19.25
CA ALA A 33 9.23 -17.59 18.83
C ALA A 33 7.90 -16.85 19.03
N THR A 34 7.76 -16.18 20.18
CA THR A 34 6.69 -15.22 20.43
C THR A 34 6.87 -14.08 19.46
N PHE A 35 6.24 -14.20 18.29
CA PHE A 35 6.23 -13.19 17.25
C PHE A 35 5.33 -12.04 17.70
N SER A 36 5.85 -11.25 18.63
CA SER A 36 5.28 -10.03 19.16
C SER A 36 6.22 -8.86 18.86
N GLU A 37 6.70 -8.79 17.62
CA GLU A 37 7.28 -7.55 17.10
C GLU A 37 6.14 -6.60 16.76
N GLY A 38 6.01 -5.54 17.57
CA GLY A 38 4.98 -4.54 17.39
C GLY A 38 5.11 -3.86 16.04
N VAL A 39 4.15 -4.13 15.14
CA VAL A 39 3.99 -3.37 13.90
C VAL A 39 3.94 -1.89 14.25
N LEU A 40 4.94 -1.12 13.81
CA LEU A 40 4.98 0.32 14.03
C LEU A 40 3.74 0.96 13.41
N ARG A 41 2.74 1.26 14.25
CA ARG A 41 1.54 1.97 13.84
C ARG A 41 1.96 3.38 13.38
N PRO A 42 1.66 3.79 12.13
CA PRO A 42 2.19 5.04 11.58
C PRO A 42 1.87 6.26 12.44
N ARG A 43 2.86 7.15 12.62
CA ARG A 43 2.70 8.40 13.38
C ARG A 43 1.62 9.30 12.75
N GLU A 44 0.80 9.89 13.60
CA GLU A 44 -0.38 10.66 13.23
C GLU A 44 -0.04 12.05 12.68
N SER A 45 0.06 12.22 11.34
CA SER A 45 0.01 13.57 10.75
C SER A 45 -0.32 13.62 9.24
N ASN A 46 -1.60 13.54 8.86
CA ASN A 46 -2.15 14.37 7.77
C ASN A 46 -3.69 14.45 7.84
N ARG A 47 -4.25 15.66 8.03
CA ARG A 47 -5.70 15.89 8.21
C ARG A 47 -6.54 15.60 6.96
N GLN A 48 -5.93 15.53 5.77
CA GLN A 48 -6.62 15.29 4.50
C GLN A 48 -6.29 13.92 3.87
N GLY A 49 -5.45 13.10 4.52
CA GLY A 49 -4.93 11.85 3.95
C GLY A 49 -5.11 10.57 4.77
N ARG A 50 -5.52 10.64 6.05
CA ARG A 50 -5.52 9.49 6.97
C ARG A 50 -6.20 8.22 6.43
N HIS A 51 -7.36 8.36 5.78
CA HIS A 51 -8.13 7.23 5.24
C HIS A 51 -7.81 6.89 3.77
N LEU A 52 -6.86 7.58 3.13
CA LEU A 52 -6.44 7.24 1.77
C LEU A 52 -5.82 5.83 1.69
N ALA A 53 -5.11 5.42 2.75
CA ALA A 53 -4.54 4.08 2.86
C ALA A 53 -5.63 3.00 2.86
N SER A 54 -6.71 3.20 3.61
CA SER A 54 -7.84 2.27 3.64
C SER A 54 -8.53 2.12 2.28
N PHE A 55 -8.74 3.21 1.53
CA PHE A 55 -9.34 3.12 0.19
C PHE A 55 -8.40 2.49 -0.84
N ALA A 56 -7.09 2.75 -0.74
CA ALA A 56 -6.08 2.10 -1.58
C ALA A 56 -6.01 0.58 -1.32
N LEU A 57 -5.98 0.15 -0.05
CA LEU A 57 -6.01 -1.27 0.31
C LEU A 57 -7.30 -1.95 -0.15
N LEU A 58 -8.47 -1.33 0.09
CA LEU A 58 -9.77 -1.88 -0.31
C LEU A 58 -9.83 -2.19 -1.80
N LEU A 59 -9.50 -1.20 -2.64
CA LEU A 59 -9.51 -1.37 -4.10
C LEU A 59 -8.45 -2.37 -4.60
N CYS A 60 -7.28 -2.43 -3.96
CA CYS A 60 -6.27 -3.45 -4.27
C CYS A 60 -6.63 -4.86 -3.77
N ALA A 61 -7.58 -4.99 -2.83
CA ALA A 61 -8.15 -6.26 -2.40
C ALA A 61 -9.30 -6.73 -3.31
N GLU A 62 -10.04 -5.79 -3.91
CA GLU A 62 -11.05 -6.07 -4.93
C GLU A 62 -10.40 -6.52 -6.26
N GLU A 63 -9.47 -5.74 -6.81
CA GLU A 63 -8.77 -6.09 -8.06
C GLU A 63 -7.33 -5.52 -8.13
N PRO A 64 -6.31 -6.34 -8.45
CA PRO A 64 -4.94 -5.88 -8.72
C PRO A 64 -4.86 -4.80 -9.82
N THR A 65 -4.59 -3.56 -9.43
CA THR A 65 -4.86 -2.37 -10.28
C THR A 65 -3.62 -1.49 -10.48
N HIS A 66 -3.58 -0.75 -11.59
CA HIS A 66 -2.55 0.26 -11.87
C HIS A 66 -2.74 1.55 -11.05
N GLY A 67 -1.65 2.19 -10.60
CA GLY A 67 -1.72 3.39 -9.74
C GLY A 67 -2.58 4.56 -10.27
N LEU A 68 -2.60 4.81 -11.59
CA LEU A 68 -3.48 5.83 -12.19
C LEU A 68 -4.95 5.40 -12.27
N ALA A 69 -5.23 4.11 -12.43
CA ALA A 69 -6.59 3.58 -12.38
C ALA A 69 -7.12 3.63 -10.94
N LEU A 70 -6.28 3.25 -9.96
CA LEU A 70 -6.55 3.36 -8.53
C LEU A 70 -6.91 4.80 -8.14
N HIS A 71 -6.14 5.79 -8.61
CA HIS A 71 -6.44 7.22 -8.42
C HIS A 71 -7.84 7.63 -8.90
N ARG A 72 -8.22 7.18 -10.11
CA ARG A 72 -9.53 7.47 -10.71
C ARG A 72 -10.66 6.80 -9.92
N SER A 73 -10.48 5.55 -9.49
CA SER A 73 -11.47 4.82 -8.68
C SER A 73 -11.66 5.49 -7.31
N ILE A 74 -10.57 5.86 -6.61
CA ILE A 74 -10.63 6.59 -5.33
C ILE A 74 -11.41 7.91 -5.50
N ASN A 75 -11.08 8.71 -6.51
CA ASN A 75 -11.76 10.00 -6.76
C ASN A 75 -13.18 9.89 -7.31
N LYS A 76 -13.63 8.69 -7.70
CA LYS A 76 -15.03 8.39 -8.04
C LYS A 76 -15.84 7.97 -6.80
N LEU A 77 -15.19 7.39 -5.80
CA LEU A 77 -15.82 6.98 -4.54
C LEU A 77 -15.91 8.12 -3.51
N LEU A 78 -14.92 9.01 -3.49
CA LEU A 78 -14.87 10.13 -2.54
C LEU A 78 -15.76 11.30 -2.99
N PRO A 79 -16.53 11.93 -2.07
CA PRO A 79 -17.36 13.08 -2.39
C PRO A 79 -16.52 14.32 -2.72
N GLU A 80 -17.15 15.30 -3.36
CA GLU A 80 -16.53 16.60 -3.67
C GLU A 80 -15.98 17.25 -2.40
N GLY A 81 -14.75 17.77 -2.49
CA GLY A 81 -14.00 18.30 -1.33
C GLY A 81 -13.10 17.30 -0.60
N LEU A 82 -13.27 15.98 -0.81
CA LEU A 82 -12.36 14.94 -0.31
C LEU A 82 -11.48 14.31 -1.40
N LYS A 83 -11.48 14.87 -2.61
CA LYS A 83 -10.67 14.39 -3.73
C LYS A 83 -9.16 14.49 -3.45
N VAL A 84 -8.43 13.54 -4.02
CA VAL A 84 -7.03 13.24 -3.74
C VAL A 84 -6.18 13.54 -4.97
N ASP A 85 -5.07 14.25 -4.78
CA ASP A 85 -4.08 14.47 -5.83
C ASP A 85 -3.27 13.20 -6.16
N VAL A 86 -2.86 13.10 -7.43
CA VAL A 86 -2.07 11.99 -7.99
C VAL A 86 -0.73 11.84 -7.24
N GLY A 87 -0.04 12.95 -6.93
CA GLY A 87 1.23 12.94 -6.23
C GLY A 87 1.11 12.46 -4.78
N ASN A 88 0.01 12.80 -4.11
CA ASN A 88 -0.28 12.31 -2.76
C ASN A 88 -0.50 10.78 -2.75
N LEU A 89 -1.28 10.26 -3.71
CA LEU A 89 -1.48 8.81 -3.83
C LEU A 89 -0.16 8.08 -4.12
N TYR A 90 0.67 8.56 -5.06
CA TYR A 90 1.93 7.89 -5.34
C TYR A 90 2.91 7.91 -4.16
N ARG A 91 2.95 9.00 -3.38
CA ARG A 91 3.75 9.04 -2.14
C ARG A 91 3.29 7.96 -1.16
N LEU A 92 1.98 7.89 -0.92
CA LEU A 92 1.40 6.88 -0.04
C LEU A 92 1.65 5.45 -0.53
N LEU A 93 1.51 5.18 -1.84
CA LEU A 93 1.80 3.86 -2.41
C LEU A 93 3.25 3.44 -2.19
N ARG A 94 4.23 4.38 -2.20
CA ARG A 94 5.62 4.10 -1.83
C ARG A 94 5.79 3.79 -0.35
N GLU A 95 5.09 4.50 0.52
CA GLU A 95 5.08 4.20 1.95
C GLU A 95 4.47 2.83 2.25
N MET A 96 3.40 2.45 1.54
CA MET A 96 2.74 1.14 1.67
C MET A 96 3.60 -0.01 1.10
N GLU A 97 4.27 0.20 -0.04
CA GLU A 97 5.31 -0.72 -0.54
C GLU A 97 6.43 -0.92 0.49
N ALA A 98 6.92 0.18 1.10
CA ALA A 98 8.00 0.13 2.09
C ALA A 98 7.60 -0.55 3.41
N ARG A 99 6.32 -0.48 3.80
CA ARG A 99 5.76 -1.24 4.95
C ARG A 99 5.38 -2.68 4.60
N GLY A 100 5.51 -3.09 3.33
CA GLY A 100 5.16 -4.44 2.88
C GLY A 100 3.66 -4.74 2.80
N THR A 101 2.79 -3.74 2.89
CA THR A 101 1.33 -3.93 2.83
C THR A 101 0.80 -4.02 1.39
N LEU A 102 1.56 -3.47 0.44
CA LEU A 102 1.37 -3.67 -1.00
C LEU A 102 2.65 -4.22 -1.64
N ARG A 103 2.49 -5.07 -2.66
CA ARG A 103 3.54 -5.47 -3.59
C ARG A 103 3.27 -4.84 -4.96
N SER A 104 4.33 -4.40 -5.62
CA SER A 104 4.27 -3.85 -6.98
C SER A 104 4.96 -4.75 -7.97
N GLU A 105 4.37 -4.96 -9.15
CA GLU A 105 5.02 -5.65 -10.26
C GLU A 105 4.94 -4.83 -11.55
N TRP A 106 5.98 -4.90 -12.38
CA TRP A 106 5.99 -4.27 -13.69
C TRP A 106 5.33 -5.22 -14.69
N SER A 107 4.15 -4.85 -15.18
CA SER A 107 3.45 -5.59 -16.23
C SER A 107 3.66 -4.91 -17.59
N THR A 108 4.10 -5.71 -18.56
CA THR A 108 4.19 -5.39 -19.99
C THR A 108 3.05 -6.04 -20.79
N VAL A 109 1.96 -6.45 -20.11
CA VAL A 109 0.81 -7.09 -20.76
C VAL A 109 0.01 -6.05 -21.55
N GLY A 110 0.32 -5.95 -22.84
CA GLY A 110 -0.29 -5.04 -23.81
C GLY A 110 0.76 -4.33 -24.67
N SER A 111 0.39 -3.88 -25.87
CA SER A 111 1.30 -3.19 -26.82
C SER A 111 1.57 -1.73 -26.43
N GLY A 112 2.05 -1.50 -25.21
CA GLY A 112 2.27 -0.16 -24.65
C GLY A 112 3.35 -0.14 -23.57
N ALA A 113 3.62 1.06 -23.05
CA ALA A 113 4.63 1.26 -22.01
C ALA A 113 4.32 0.45 -20.74
N ALA A 114 5.36 -0.14 -20.14
CA ALA A 114 5.26 -0.96 -18.93
C ALA A 114 4.54 -0.22 -17.79
N ARG A 115 3.57 -0.88 -17.16
CA ARG A 115 2.76 -0.30 -16.06
C ARG A 115 3.03 -1.02 -14.76
N ARG A 116 3.10 -0.27 -13.66
CA ARG A 116 3.10 -0.85 -12.31
C ARG A 116 1.69 -1.33 -11.98
N VAL A 117 1.55 -2.60 -11.61
CA VAL A 117 0.35 -3.19 -11.01
C VAL A 117 0.61 -3.30 -9.50
N TYR A 118 -0.37 -2.95 -8.69
CA TYR A 118 -0.32 -3.07 -7.23
C TYR A 118 -1.21 -4.24 -6.78
N GLN A 119 -0.67 -5.08 -5.92
CA GLN A 119 -1.34 -6.24 -5.30
C GLN A 119 -1.26 -6.11 -3.78
N ILE A 120 -2.33 -6.47 -3.08
CA ILE A 120 -2.33 -6.52 -1.62
C ILE A 120 -1.57 -7.74 -1.10
N THR A 121 -0.88 -7.60 0.04
CA THR A 121 -0.20 -8.70 0.73
C THR A 121 -1.03 -9.19 1.92
N PRO A 122 -0.71 -10.34 2.55
CA PRO A 122 -1.37 -10.76 3.79
C PRO A 122 -1.32 -9.69 4.89
N VAL A 123 -0.17 -9.02 5.06
CA VAL A 123 0.00 -7.90 5.99
C VAL A 123 -0.91 -6.71 5.64
N GLY A 124 -1.14 -6.48 4.34
CA GLY A 124 -2.10 -5.47 3.88
C GLY A 124 -3.57 -5.83 4.15
N LEU A 125 -3.92 -7.12 4.14
CA LEU A 125 -5.26 -7.60 4.51
C LEU A 125 -5.51 -7.42 6.01
N ASP A 126 -4.51 -7.68 6.85
CA ASP A 126 -4.58 -7.41 8.29
C ASP A 126 -4.72 -5.89 8.55
N GLU A 127 -3.93 -5.04 7.87
CA GLU A 127 -4.09 -3.57 7.95
C GLU A 127 -5.49 -3.12 7.49
N LEU A 128 -6.07 -3.77 6.46
CA LEU A 128 -7.41 -3.47 5.96
C LEU A 128 -8.52 -3.84 6.97
N ALA A 129 -8.36 -4.94 7.73
CA ALA A 129 -9.28 -5.31 8.81
C ALA A 129 -9.25 -4.28 9.95
N ASP A 130 -8.07 -3.86 10.39
CA ASP A 130 -7.87 -2.78 11.36
C ASP A 130 -8.52 -1.47 10.89
N TRP A 131 -8.35 -1.11 9.62
CA TRP A 131 -8.97 0.08 9.02
C TRP A 131 -10.50 0.00 9.04
N ARG A 132 -11.08 -1.17 8.78
CA ARG A 132 -12.54 -1.38 8.85
C ARG A 132 -13.07 -1.10 10.26
N GLU A 133 -12.35 -1.51 11.31
CA GLU A 133 -12.76 -1.21 12.70
C GLU A 133 -12.59 0.26 13.07
N ASP A 134 -11.47 0.87 12.66
CA ASP A 134 -11.15 2.28 12.89
C ASP A 134 -12.20 3.22 12.23
N ILE A 135 -12.64 2.87 11.00
CA ILE A 135 -13.71 3.57 10.27
C ILE A 135 -15.07 3.33 10.93
N ALA A 136 -15.42 2.09 11.29
CA ALA A 136 -16.71 1.79 11.92
C ALA A 136 -16.92 2.57 13.23
N ARG A 137 -15.86 2.64 14.07
CA ARG A 137 -15.87 3.41 15.33
C ARG A 137 -16.02 4.92 15.09
N ARG A 138 -15.37 5.47 14.07
CA ARG A 138 -15.49 6.90 13.72
C ARG A 138 -16.84 7.25 13.12
N ARG A 139 -17.40 6.38 12.28
CA ARG A 139 -18.76 6.53 11.78
C ARG A 139 -19.75 6.67 12.94
N GLN A 140 -19.71 5.79 13.94
CA GLN A 140 -20.57 5.89 15.12
C GLN A 140 -20.42 7.24 15.86
N ALA A 141 -19.19 7.74 16.01
CA ALA A 141 -18.93 9.02 16.64
C ALA A 141 -19.45 10.23 15.82
N PHE A 142 -19.32 10.18 14.48
CA PHE A 142 -19.82 11.23 13.59
C PHE A 142 -21.35 11.18 13.47
N ASP A 143 -21.95 10.00 13.35
CA ASP A 143 -23.41 9.81 13.33
C ASP A 143 -24.03 10.37 14.63
N LEU A 144 -23.41 10.12 15.79
CA LEU A 144 -23.81 10.72 17.07
C LEU A 144 -23.63 12.25 17.11
N PHE A 145 -22.52 12.78 16.57
CA PHE A 145 -22.29 14.22 16.52
C PHE A 145 -23.34 14.94 15.67
N ILE A 146 -23.64 14.41 14.46
CA ILE A 146 -24.65 14.95 13.55
C ILE A 146 -26.02 14.92 14.23
N GLN A 147 -26.42 13.78 14.80
CA GLN A 147 -27.68 13.66 15.55
C GLN A 147 -27.81 14.70 16.68
N ARG A 148 -26.71 14.98 17.40
CA ARG A 148 -26.70 15.96 18.49
C ARG A 148 -26.74 17.40 17.99
N TYR A 149 -26.13 17.68 16.84
CA TYR A 149 -26.18 18.99 16.19
C TYR A 149 -27.58 19.28 15.65
N ASP A 150 -28.21 18.33 14.97
CA ASP A 150 -29.56 18.46 14.39
C ASP A 150 -30.64 18.62 15.47
N ALA A 151 -30.41 18.08 16.67
CA ALA A 151 -31.28 18.24 17.83
C ALA A 151 -31.13 19.60 18.56
N LEU A 152 -30.20 20.49 18.14
CA LEU A 152 -30.06 21.80 18.76
C LEU A 152 -31.24 22.72 18.38
N PRO A 153 -31.81 23.48 19.34
CA PRO A 153 -32.85 24.44 19.02
C PRO A 153 -32.34 25.52 18.07
N ALA A 154 -33.19 25.93 17.12
CA ALA A 154 -32.85 26.79 15.97
C ALA A 154 -32.25 28.18 16.31
N ARG A 155 -32.12 28.54 17.59
CA ARG A 155 -31.43 29.74 18.09
C ARG A 155 -30.01 29.90 17.52
N ASN A 156 -29.33 28.79 17.23
CA ASN A 156 -27.95 28.80 16.71
C ASN A 156 -27.85 28.97 15.18
N ALA A 157 -28.92 28.67 14.42
CA ALA A 157 -28.92 28.75 12.96
C ALA A 157 -28.89 30.18 12.41
N ARG A 158 -29.18 31.18 13.26
CA ARG A 158 -29.12 32.61 12.92
C ARG A 158 -27.70 33.18 13.10
N ALA A 159 -27.04 32.87 14.22
CA ALA A 159 -25.69 33.35 14.53
C ALA A 159 -24.62 32.91 13.49
N LEU A 160 -24.74 31.69 12.95
CA LEU A 160 -23.83 31.20 11.91
C LEU A 160 -23.99 31.93 10.56
N LYS A 161 -25.18 32.47 10.26
CA LYS A 161 -25.42 33.27 9.05
C LYS A 161 -24.92 34.71 9.19
N GLU A 162 -24.91 35.24 10.41
CA GLU A 162 -24.42 36.59 10.73
C GLU A 162 -22.88 36.64 10.82
N SER A 163 -22.22 35.50 11.06
CA SER A 163 -20.75 35.38 11.13
C SER A 163 -20.04 35.18 9.78
N ALA A 164 -20.81 35.05 8.69
CA ALA A 164 -20.32 34.78 7.33
C ALA A 164 -20.56 35.95 6.36
N LYS A 165 -20.66 37.17 6.89
CA LYS A 165 -20.94 38.41 6.16
C LYS A 165 -19.94 39.50 6.53
#